data_AF-A0A5C8PE06-F1
#
_entry.id   AF-A0A5C8PE06-F1
#
_cell.length_a   1.000
_cell.length_b   1.000
_cell.length_c   1.000
_cell.angle_alpha   90.00
_cell.angle_beta   90.00
_cell.angle_gamma   90.00
#
_symmetry.space_group_name_H-M   'P 1'
#
loop_
_entity.id
_entity.type
_entity.pdbx_description
1 polymer ?
#
loop_
_entity_poly.entity_id
_entity_poly.type
_entity_poly.pdbx_seq_one_letter_code
_entity_poly.pdbx_strand_id
1 'polypeptide(L)'
;MQRIEAHRPAEAFHQCWQAAGEHIQRHAPASLAWLKARFEPPFLEHLSFRIGNQLFFVQIEDEHRELELPGNRKGLMRIAGACRGHPCVLPMRLSSDAWSPVHCGWGLRHAQTGEPVDPGALVTDERIEMTDWEVHDCAVEAVRERLEEQGREVTASAGDPDLNPAIWFKGDRGPEWVVVRAARHPAPDPEPPANWAQIAQSCAHLSKTGHFAAVRFASPDDPFDPEGHGAIPLWRGHAMIPNNFKLVQPGRPVGLLGRLMPGWRR
;
A
#
# COMPACT_ATOMS: atom_id res chain seq x y z
N MET A 1 -13.68 -4.86 15.83
CA MET A 1 -12.22 -4.93 15.63
C MET A 1 -11.94 -6.17 14.81
N GLN A 2 -11.52 -6.03 13.54
CA GLN A 2 -11.27 -7.19 12.67
C GLN A 2 -9.94 -7.84 13.08
N ARG A 3 -9.98 -9.14 13.34
CA ARG A 3 -8.81 -9.97 13.60
C ARG A 3 -8.07 -10.10 12.27
N ILE A 4 -6.93 -9.43 12.13
CA ILE A 4 -6.05 -9.61 10.98
C ILE A 4 -5.31 -10.92 11.24
N GLU A 5 -5.77 -12.01 10.63
CA GLU A 5 -5.08 -13.29 10.69
C GLU A 5 -3.78 -13.21 9.87
N ALA A 6 -2.66 -13.02 10.57
CA ALA A 6 -1.31 -13.06 10.01
C ALA A 6 -0.83 -14.52 9.82
N HIS A 7 -1.66 -15.38 9.21
CA HIS A 7 -1.19 -16.72 8.81
C HIS A 7 -0.45 -16.57 7.47
N ARG A 8 0.78 -17.10 7.39
CA ARG A 8 1.49 -17.20 6.11
C ARG A 8 0.60 -18.05 5.20
N PRO A 9 0.14 -17.53 4.05
CA PRO A 9 -0.75 -18.30 3.19
C PRO A 9 -0.07 -19.56 2.66
N ALA A 10 -0.86 -20.57 2.29
CA ALA A 10 -0.36 -21.83 1.76
C ALA A 10 0.55 -21.63 0.54
N GLU A 11 1.57 -22.48 0.39
CA GLU A 11 2.53 -22.46 -0.74
C GLU A 11 1.83 -22.40 -2.11
N ALA A 12 0.71 -23.11 -2.24
CA ALA A 12 -0.10 -23.11 -3.46
C ALA A 12 -0.67 -21.72 -3.81
N PHE A 13 -1.06 -20.91 -2.81
CA PHE A 13 -1.47 -19.53 -3.06
C PHE A 13 -0.30 -18.65 -3.44
N HIS A 14 0.88 -18.83 -2.84
CA HIS A 14 2.08 -18.07 -3.22
C HIS A 14 2.43 -18.28 -4.71
N GLN A 15 2.36 -19.53 -5.19
CA GLN A 15 2.58 -19.85 -6.61
C GLN A 15 1.54 -19.19 -7.52
N CYS A 16 0.26 -19.23 -7.14
CA CYS A 16 -0.81 -18.56 -7.88
C CYS A 16 -0.62 -17.03 -7.91
N TRP A 17 -0.26 -16.44 -6.77
CA TRP A 17 0.04 -15.02 -6.61
C TRP A 17 1.22 -14.57 -7.49
N GLN A 18 2.30 -15.36 -7.50
CA GLN A 18 3.46 -15.08 -8.33
C GLN A 18 3.09 -15.13 -9.83
N ALA A 19 2.39 -16.17 -10.27
CA ALA A 19 1.96 -16.31 -11.66
C ALA A 19 1.04 -15.16 -12.11
N ALA A 20 0.15 -14.70 -11.24
CA ALA A 20 -0.72 -13.54 -11.46
C ALA A 20 0.09 -12.24 -11.64
N GLY A 21 1.04 -11.98 -10.74
CA GLY A 21 1.91 -10.80 -10.82
C GLY A 21 2.75 -10.79 -12.10
N GLU A 22 3.36 -11.92 -12.45
CA GLU A 22 4.12 -12.08 -13.69
C GLU A 22 3.25 -11.90 -14.94
N HIS A 23 2.01 -12.39 -14.93
CA HIS A 23 1.09 -12.19 -16.04
C HIS A 23 0.77 -10.71 -16.27
N ILE A 24 0.47 -9.96 -15.21
CA ILE A 24 0.23 -8.52 -15.29
C ILE A 24 1.50 -7.83 -15.79
N GLN A 25 2.68 -8.18 -15.25
CA GLN A 25 3.95 -7.59 -15.65
C GLN A 25 4.30 -7.82 -17.13
N ARG A 26 3.91 -8.96 -17.71
CA ARG A 26 4.10 -9.26 -19.15
C ARG A 26 3.25 -8.39 -20.07
N HIS A 27 2.09 -7.91 -19.61
CA HIS A 27 1.20 -7.00 -20.36
C HIS A 27 1.44 -5.53 -20.01
N ALA A 28 2.22 -5.27 -18.96
CA ALA A 28 2.46 -3.95 -18.42
C ALA A 28 3.22 -3.05 -19.40
N PRO A 29 2.75 -1.81 -19.65
CA PRO A 29 3.60 -0.80 -20.25
C PRO A 29 4.72 -0.42 -19.27
N ALA A 30 5.78 0.23 -19.80
CA ALA A 30 6.88 0.73 -18.96
C ALA A 30 6.42 1.75 -17.89
N SER A 31 5.26 2.37 -18.07
CA SER A 31 4.65 3.33 -17.15
C SER A 31 3.83 2.69 -16.02
N LEU A 32 3.73 1.35 -15.97
CA LEU A 32 3.08 0.68 -14.85
C LEU A 32 3.94 0.84 -13.60
N ALA A 33 3.32 1.32 -12.52
CA ALA A 33 3.94 1.43 -11.20
C ALA A 33 3.23 0.49 -10.22
N TRP A 34 3.96 -0.46 -9.65
CA TRP A 34 3.43 -1.31 -8.59
C TRP A 34 3.23 -0.50 -7.31
N LEU A 35 2.07 -0.69 -6.68
CA LEU A 35 1.73 -0.13 -5.36
C LEU A 35 1.89 -1.22 -4.30
N LYS A 36 1.28 -2.40 -4.54
CA LYS A 36 1.48 -3.62 -3.77
C LYS A 36 1.87 -4.76 -4.69
N ALA A 37 3.11 -5.23 -4.55
CA ALA A 37 3.66 -6.40 -5.25
C ALA A 37 4.47 -7.30 -4.30
N ARG A 38 4.14 -7.27 -3.00
CA ARG A 38 4.77 -8.09 -1.96
C ARG A 38 3.73 -9.02 -1.34
N PHE A 39 4.13 -10.26 -1.08
CA PHE A 39 3.28 -11.28 -0.48
C PHE A 39 3.22 -11.15 1.04
N GLU A 40 2.65 -10.04 1.50
CA GLU A 40 2.63 -9.67 2.92
C GLU A 40 1.22 -9.29 3.39
N PRO A 41 0.75 -9.86 4.52
CA PRO A 41 -0.53 -9.50 5.12
C PRO A 41 -0.46 -8.11 5.80
N PRO A 42 -1.61 -7.47 6.08
CA PRO A 42 -2.97 -7.85 5.67
C PRO A 42 -3.25 -7.73 4.17
N PHE A 43 -4.24 -8.48 3.69
CA PHE A 43 -4.71 -8.45 2.30
C PHE A 43 -6.12 -7.82 2.22
N LEU A 44 -6.19 -6.52 1.88
CA LEU A 44 -7.42 -5.93 1.34
C LEU A 44 -7.56 -6.28 -0.15
N GLU A 45 -6.42 -6.27 -0.84
CA GLU A 45 -6.15 -6.78 -2.18
C GLU A 45 -4.87 -7.63 -2.16
N HIS A 46 -4.65 -8.42 -3.22
CA HIS A 46 -3.45 -9.26 -3.37
C HIS A 46 -2.31 -8.54 -4.09
N LEU A 47 -2.68 -7.72 -5.07
CA LEU A 47 -1.79 -6.94 -5.91
C LEU A 47 -2.45 -5.60 -6.19
N SER A 48 -1.67 -4.53 -6.33
CA SER A 48 -2.18 -3.25 -6.82
C SER A 48 -1.14 -2.50 -7.61
N PHE A 49 -1.59 -1.76 -8.63
CA PHE A 49 -0.73 -1.02 -9.53
C PHE A 49 -1.43 0.24 -10.06
N ARG A 50 -0.63 1.14 -10.62
CA ARG A 50 -1.07 2.36 -11.29
C ARG A 50 -0.61 2.36 -12.74
N ILE A 51 -1.47 2.83 -13.64
CA ILE A 51 -1.08 3.25 -15.00
C ILE A 51 -1.66 4.65 -15.21
N GLY A 52 -0.82 5.62 -15.58
CA GLY A 52 -1.23 7.02 -15.69
C GLY A 52 -1.84 7.53 -14.38
N ASN A 53 -3.05 8.07 -14.44
CA ASN A 53 -3.82 8.54 -13.28
C ASN A 53 -4.84 7.51 -12.75
N GLN A 54 -4.77 6.23 -13.17
CA GLN A 54 -5.69 5.19 -12.71
C GLN A 54 -5.03 4.17 -11.79
N LEU A 55 -5.73 3.81 -10.70
CA LEU A 55 -5.33 2.77 -9.75
C LEU A 55 -6.17 1.50 -9.97
N PHE A 56 -5.51 0.35 -9.85
CA PHE A 56 -6.12 -0.96 -9.99
C PHE A 56 -5.77 -1.80 -8.78
N PHE A 57 -6.79 -2.29 -8.08
CA PHE A 57 -6.66 -3.19 -6.94
C PHE A 57 -7.13 -4.56 -7.38
N VAL A 58 -6.31 -5.58 -7.20
CA VAL A 58 -6.55 -6.91 -7.76
C VAL A 58 -6.71 -7.92 -6.65
N GLN A 59 -7.85 -8.61 -6.65
CA GLN A 59 -8.03 -9.85 -5.92
C GLN A 59 -7.93 -11.04 -6.87
N ILE A 60 -7.02 -11.96 -6.56
CA ILE A 60 -6.92 -13.23 -7.28
C ILE A 60 -8.07 -14.12 -6.83
N GLU A 61 -8.67 -14.83 -7.77
CA GLU A 61 -9.67 -15.85 -7.50
C GLU A 61 -9.22 -17.17 -8.12
N ASP A 62 -9.41 -18.28 -7.42
CA ASP A 62 -9.24 -19.61 -8.00
C ASP A 62 -10.57 -20.01 -8.65
N GLU A 63 -10.54 -20.29 -9.96
CA GLU A 63 -11.72 -20.68 -10.72
C GLU A 63 -12.38 -21.94 -10.16
N HIS A 64 -11.59 -22.90 -9.68
CA HIS A 64 -12.09 -24.15 -9.12
C HIS A 64 -12.43 -24.04 -7.62
N ARG A 65 -12.06 -22.92 -6.98
CA ARG A 65 -12.29 -22.65 -5.54
C ARG A 65 -11.69 -23.72 -4.62
N GLU A 66 -10.55 -24.26 -5.01
CA GLU A 66 -9.80 -25.25 -4.24
C GLU A 66 -8.76 -24.58 -3.33
N LEU A 67 -8.29 -23.38 -3.68
CA LEU A 67 -7.40 -22.59 -2.85
C LEU A 67 -8.13 -21.84 -1.74
N GLU A 68 -7.57 -21.92 -0.53
CA GLU A 68 -7.85 -20.96 0.53
C GLU A 68 -7.08 -19.65 0.27
N LEU A 69 -7.83 -18.61 -0.07
CA LEU A 69 -7.29 -17.29 -0.41
C LEU A 69 -7.51 -16.32 0.76
N PRO A 70 -6.48 -15.60 1.24
CA PRO A 70 -6.65 -14.57 2.24
C PRO A 70 -7.42 -13.37 1.66
N GLY A 71 -7.95 -12.52 2.53
CA GLY A 71 -8.72 -11.35 2.11
C GLY A 71 -10.12 -11.71 1.59
N ASN A 72 -10.87 -10.72 1.12
CA ASN A 72 -12.23 -10.90 0.60
C ASN A 72 -12.65 -9.70 -0.25
N ARG A 73 -13.70 -9.89 -1.07
CA ARG A 73 -14.22 -8.84 -1.96
C ARG A 73 -14.65 -7.58 -1.20
N LYS A 74 -15.07 -7.68 0.07
CA LYS A 74 -15.42 -6.49 0.87
C LYS A 74 -14.19 -5.63 1.16
N GLY A 75 -13.05 -6.26 1.47
CA GLY A 75 -11.76 -5.59 1.60
C GLY A 75 -11.34 -4.90 0.30
N LEU A 76 -11.44 -5.62 -0.82
CA LEU A 76 -11.15 -5.09 -2.15
C LEU A 76 -11.99 -3.85 -2.48
N MET A 77 -13.30 -3.94 -2.26
CA MET A 77 -14.22 -2.83 -2.52
C MET A 77 -13.96 -1.63 -1.60
N ARG A 78 -13.55 -1.87 -0.34
CA ARG A 78 -13.20 -0.82 0.61
C ARG A 78 -12.00 -0.03 0.12
N ILE A 79 -10.89 -0.70 -0.22
CA ILE A 79 -9.67 0.00 -0.66
C ILE A 79 -9.89 0.69 -2.01
N ALA A 80 -10.52 0.01 -2.98
CA ALA A 80 -10.79 0.62 -4.28
C ALA A 80 -11.72 1.84 -4.16
N GLY A 81 -12.77 1.76 -3.34
CA GLY A 81 -13.65 2.90 -3.09
C GLY A 81 -12.94 4.07 -2.38
N ALA A 82 -12.14 3.78 -1.36
CA ALA A 82 -11.43 4.79 -0.58
C ALA A 82 -10.32 5.50 -1.40
N CYS A 83 -9.70 4.79 -2.33
CA CYS A 83 -8.71 5.33 -3.28
C CYS A 83 -9.34 5.81 -4.59
N ARG A 84 -10.67 5.73 -4.77
CA ARG A 84 -11.35 6.02 -6.05
C ARG A 84 -10.66 5.32 -7.24
N GLY A 85 -10.31 4.05 -7.04
CA GLY A 85 -9.68 3.18 -8.02
C GLY A 85 -10.62 2.08 -8.50
N HIS A 86 -10.09 1.21 -9.36
CA HIS A 86 -10.82 0.12 -9.98
C HIS A 86 -10.64 -1.18 -9.18
N PRO A 87 -11.73 -1.75 -8.62
CA PRO A 87 -11.68 -3.07 -8.02
C PRO A 87 -11.71 -4.13 -9.12
N CYS A 88 -10.66 -4.92 -9.21
CA CYS A 88 -10.49 -5.97 -10.21
C CYS A 88 -10.40 -7.35 -9.54
N VAL A 89 -10.99 -8.34 -10.20
CA VAL A 89 -10.68 -9.75 -9.94
C VAL A 89 -9.83 -10.29 -11.08
N LEU A 90 -8.90 -11.17 -10.74
CA LEU A 90 -8.10 -11.93 -11.70
C LEU A 90 -8.35 -13.42 -11.44
N PRO A 91 -9.32 -14.04 -12.14
CA PRO A 91 -9.56 -15.46 -12.05
C PRO A 91 -8.37 -16.23 -12.63
N MET A 92 -7.84 -17.16 -11.86
CA MET A 92 -6.70 -18.01 -12.20
C MET A 92 -7.14 -19.47 -12.20
N ARG A 93 -6.56 -20.26 -13.10
CA ARG A 93 -6.75 -21.71 -13.22
C ARG A 93 -5.40 -22.41 -13.10
N LEU A 94 -5.36 -23.49 -12.33
CA LEU A 94 -4.26 -24.44 -12.34
C LEU A 94 -4.46 -25.45 -13.47
N SER A 95 -3.50 -25.57 -14.37
CA SER A 95 -3.53 -26.57 -15.45
C SER A 95 -2.14 -27.13 -15.64
N SER A 96 -2.00 -28.46 -15.56
CA SER A 96 -0.71 -29.16 -15.69
C SER A 96 0.39 -28.54 -14.81
N ASP A 97 0.07 -28.32 -13.53
CA ASP A 97 0.95 -27.73 -12.50
C ASP A 97 1.37 -26.26 -12.74
N ALA A 98 0.73 -25.55 -13.68
CA ALA A 98 0.97 -24.12 -13.91
C ALA A 98 -0.31 -23.29 -13.69
N TRP A 99 -0.17 -22.18 -12.95
CA TRP A 99 -1.22 -21.18 -12.81
C TRP A 99 -1.24 -20.23 -14.01
N SER A 100 -2.42 -19.97 -14.54
CA SER A 100 -2.63 -18.99 -15.62
C SER A 100 -3.99 -18.31 -15.49
N PRO A 101 -4.15 -17.07 -16.00
CA PRO A 101 -5.46 -16.43 -16.01
C PRO A 101 -6.46 -17.18 -16.87
N VAL A 102 -7.71 -17.20 -16.43
CA VAL A 102 -8.83 -17.82 -17.17
C VAL A 102 -9.13 -17.05 -18.46
N HIS A 103 -8.92 -15.73 -18.45
CA HIS A 103 -9.26 -14.84 -19.56
C HIS A 103 -8.01 -14.32 -20.26
N CYS A 104 -8.16 -13.98 -21.54
CA CYS A 104 -7.08 -13.44 -22.36
C CYS A 104 -6.79 -11.95 -22.06
N GLY A 105 -5.73 -11.41 -22.69
CA GLY A 105 -5.29 -10.04 -22.47
C GLY A 105 -4.80 -9.85 -21.03
N TRP A 106 -5.29 -8.80 -20.37
CA TRP A 106 -4.99 -8.54 -18.95
C TRP A 106 -5.56 -9.58 -17.98
N GLY A 107 -6.57 -10.36 -18.40
CA GLY A 107 -7.30 -11.30 -17.54
C GLY A 107 -8.18 -10.65 -16.46
N LEU A 108 -8.11 -9.32 -16.30
CA LEU A 108 -8.81 -8.56 -15.27
C LEU A 108 -10.30 -8.39 -15.60
N ARG A 109 -11.15 -8.54 -14.59
CA ARG A 109 -12.57 -8.22 -14.65
C ARG A 109 -12.95 -7.29 -13.51
N HIS A 110 -13.85 -6.36 -13.75
CA HIS A 110 -14.33 -5.47 -12.70
C HIS A 110 -15.11 -6.28 -11.65
N ALA A 111 -14.78 -6.11 -10.37
CA ALA A 111 -15.22 -7.02 -9.31
C ALA A 111 -16.74 -7.01 -9.08
N GLN A 112 -17.43 -5.93 -9.46
CA GLN A 112 -18.88 -5.80 -9.32
C GLN A 112 -19.64 -6.19 -10.57
N THR A 113 -19.20 -5.71 -11.74
CA THR A 113 -19.95 -5.85 -13.00
C THR A 113 -19.52 -7.10 -13.78
N GLY A 114 -18.32 -7.61 -13.52
CA GLY A 114 -17.68 -8.64 -14.33
C GLY A 114 -17.20 -8.14 -15.69
N GLU A 115 -17.36 -6.87 -16.06
CA GLU A 115 -16.87 -6.43 -17.37
C GLU A 115 -15.34 -6.55 -17.46
N PRO A 116 -14.78 -6.93 -18.62
CA PRO A 116 -13.33 -6.93 -18.84
C PRO A 116 -12.74 -5.54 -18.54
N VAL A 117 -11.58 -5.50 -17.89
CA VAL A 117 -10.87 -4.25 -17.60
C VAL A 117 -9.62 -4.21 -18.46
N ASP A 118 -9.53 -3.18 -19.30
CA ASP A 118 -8.28 -2.76 -19.95
C ASP A 118 -7.75 -1.52 -19.22
N PRO A 119 -6.72 -1.67 -18.36
CA PRO A 119 -6.11 -0.55 -17.66
C PRO A 119 -5.69 0.62 -18.54
N GLY A 120 -5.19 0.36 -19.76
CA GLY A 120 -4.70 1.41 -20.65
C GLY A 120 -5.83 2.28 -21.20
N ALA A 121 -7.00 1.67 -21.46
CA ALA A 121 -8.17 2.37 -21.98
C ALA A 121 -8.84 3.31 -20.96
N LEU A 122 -8.53 3.16 -19.68
CA LEU A 122 -9.11 3.98 -18.59
C LEU A 122 -8.25 5.18 -18.22
N VAL A 123 -7.03 5.30 -18.76
CA VAL A 123 -6.13 6.42 -18.49
C VAL A 123 -6.68 7.70 -19.10
N THR A 124 -6.64 8.80 -18.34
CA THR A 124 -7.04 10.13 -18.82
C THR A 124 -5.98 11.16 -18.47
N ASP A 125 -6.09 12.37 -19.04
CA ASP A 125 -5.26 13.53 -18.67
C ASP A 125 -5.84 14.32 -17.49
N GLU A 126 -6.91 13.82 -16.86
CA GLU A 126 -7.53 14.48 -15.71
C GLU A 126 -6.58 14.49 -14.50
N ARG A 127 -6.46 15.65 -13.86
CA ARG A 127 -5.76 15.77 -12.59
C ARG A 127 -6.63 15.23 -11.47
N ILE A 128 -6.28 14.03 -11.00
CA ILE A 128 -6.95 13.39 -9.87
C ILE A 128 -6.13 13.62 -8.61
N GLU A 129 -6.69 14.33 -7.64
CA GLU A 129 -6.05 14.54 -6.34
C GLU A 129 -6.00 13.22 -5.56
N MET A 130 -4.85 12.93 -4.95
CA MET A 130 -4.66 11.73 -4.14
C MET A 130 -5.55 11.75 -2.89
N THR A 131 -6.25 10.65 -2.62
CA THR A 131 -7.05 10.51 -1.39
C THR A 131 -6.18 10.33 -0.16
N ASP A 132 -6.76 10.48 1.04
CA ASP A 132 -6.04 10.27 2.30
C ASP A 132 -5.47 8.86 2.43
N TRP A 133 -6.13 7.88 1.82
CA TRP A 133 -5.64 6.50 1.74
C TRP A 133 -4.38 6.39 0.88
N GLU A 134 -4.37 7.01 -0.30
CA GLU A 134 -3.17 7.02 -1.16
C GLU A 134 -1.98 7.68 -0.46
N VAL A 135 -2.22 8.83 0.20
CA VAL A 135 -1.15 9.56 0.90
C VAL A 135 -0.66 8.80 2.15
N HIS A 136 -1.56 8.09 2.84
CA HIS A 136 -1.18 7.22 3.96
C HIS A 136 -0.35 6.03 3.51
N ASP A 137 -0.76 5.33 2.44
CA ASP A 137 -0.01 4.20 1.88
C ASP A 137 1.40 4.63 1.46
N CYS A 138 1.53 5.81 0.85
CA CYS A 138 2.83 6.41 0.53
C CYS A 138 3.67 6.69 1.79
N ALA A 139 3.07 7.11 2.90
CA ALA A 139 3.77 7.27 4.18
C ALA A 139 4.22 5.93 4.77
N VAL A 140 3.42 4.88 4.63
CA VAL A 140 3.76 3.54 5.10
C VAL A 140 4.96 3.01 4.32
N GLU A 141 4.95 3.12 3.00
CA GLU A 141 6.09 2.70 2.16
C GLU A 141 7.34 3.55 2.45
N ALA A 142 7.19 4.86 2.67
CA ALA A 142 8.29 5.73 3.08
C ALA A 142 8.98 5.26 4.38
N VAL A 143 8.18 4.85 5.36
CA VAL A 143 8.69 4.37 6.65
C VAL A 143 9.29 2.97 6.51
N ARG A 144 8.68 2.10 5.69
CA ARG A 144 9.23 0.78 5.36
C ARG A 144 10.61 0.92 4.71
N GLU A 145 10.74 1.72 3.66
CA GLU A 145 12.03 1.94 2.98
C GLU A 145 13.10 2.39 3.98
N ARG A 146 12.78 3.31 4.89
CA ARG A 146 13.72 3.73 5.94
C ARG A 146 14.09 2.60 6.90
N LEU A 147 13.16 1.74 7.29
CA LEU A 147 13.47 0.58 8.13
C LEU A 147 14.39 -0.40 7.38
N GLU A 148 14.10 -0.67 6.11
CA GLU A 148 14.92 -1.54 5.25
C GLU A 148 16.33 -0.96 5.03
N GLU A 149 16.47 0.35 4.79
CA GLU A 149 17.76 1.06 4.74
C GLU A 149 18.59 0.93 6.04
N GLN A 150 17.91 0.78 7.18
CA GLN A 150 18.54 0.53 8.48
C GLN A 150 18.86 -0.95 8.71
N GLY A 151 18.66 -1.82 7.70
CA GLY A 151 18.87 -3.26 7.80
C GLY A 151 17.79 -3.97 8.62
N ARG A 152 16.61 -3.35 8.82
CA ARG A 152 15.49 -3.99 9.51
C ARG A 152 14.68 -4.84 8.52
N GLU A 153 14.26 -6.01 8.97
CA GLU A 153 13.34 -6.87 8.21
C GLU A 153 11.90 -6.52 8.56
N VAL A 154 11.17 -5.92 7.61
CA VAL A 154 9.73 -5.65 7.74
C VAL A 154 8.95 -6.94 7.46
N THR A 155 8.07 -7.31 8.39
CA THR A 155 7.32 -8.57 8.35
C THR A 155 5.87 -8.40 7.90
N ALA A 156 5.32 -7.19 8.04
CA ALA A 156 3.97 -6.83 7.60
C ALA A 156 3.82 -5.30 7.50
N SER A 157 3.00 -4.83 6.55
CA SER A 157 2.49 -3.45 6.55
C SER A 157 1.06 -3.36 6.00
N ALA A 158 0.36 -2.29 6.38
CA ALA A 158 -1.00 -1.99 5.92
C ALA A 158 -1.12 -0.50 5.59
N GLY A 159 -1.63 -0.19 4.40
CA GLY A 159 -1.93 1.18 3.95
C GLY A 159 -3.31 1.70 4.35
N ASP A 160 -4.10 0.96 5.14
CA ASP A 160 -5.41 1.42 5.64
C ASP A 160 -5.20 2.40 6.81
N PRO A 161 -5.58 3.68 6.68
CA PRO A 161 -5.38 4.69 7.73
C PRO A 161 -6.08 4.37 9.06
N ASP A 162 -7.12 3.53 9.03
CA ASP A 162 -7.88 3.13 10.22
C ASP A 162 -7.20 1.99 11.00
N LEU A 163 -6.18 1.34 10.40
CA LEU A 163 -5.46 0.24 11.04
C LEU A 163 -4.24 0.74 11.80
N ASN A 164 -4.12 0.28 13.04
CA ASN A 164 -2.98 0.57 13.89
C ASN A 164 -2.52 -0.70 14.60
N PRO A 165 -1.20 -0.97 14.65
CA PRO A 165 -0.13 -0.26 13.95
C PRO A 165 -0.15 -0.54 12.43
N ALA A 166 0.59 0.26 11.67
CA ALA A 166 0.64 0.16 10.21
C ALA A 166 1.82 -0.70 9.71
N ILE A 167 2.87 -0.89 10.51
CA ILE A 167 4.07 -1.67 10.15
C ILE A 167 4.49 -2.54 11.32
N TRP A 168 4.95 -3.76 11.04
CA TRP A 168 5.65 -4.66 11.96
C TRP A 168 6.99 -5.06 11.38
N PHE A 169 8.02 -5.12 12.21
CA PHE A 169 9.38 -5.47 11.78
C PHE A 169 10.16 -6.19 12.89
N LYS A 170 11.26 -6.84 12.53
CA LYS A 170 12.19 -7.46 13.49
C LYS A 170 13.13 -6.41 14.07
N GLY A 171 12.94 -6.09 15.35
CA GLY A 171 13.83 -5.21 16.12
C GLY A 171 14.88 -5.98 16.92
N ASP A 172 15.73 -5.23 17.62
CA ASP A 172 16.89 -5.77 18.34
C ASP A 172 16.49 -6.68 19.52
N ARG A 173 15.28 -6.48 20.06
CA ARG A 173 14.76 -7.19 21.24
C ARG A 173 13.51 -8.03 20.93
N GLY A 174 13.27 -8.33 19.65
CA GLY A 174 12.08 -9.04 19.17
C GLY A 174 11.25 -8.20 18.21
N PRO A 175 10.01 -8.62 17.90
CA PRO A 175 9.12 -7.87 17.02
C PRO A 175 8.86 -6.46 17.56
N GLU A 176 8.77 -5.47 16.67
CA GLU A 176 8.44 -4.08 16.98
C GLU A 176 7.42 -3.57 15.96
N TRP A 177 6.70 -2.49 16.30
CA TRP A 177 5.63 -1.97 15.46
C TRP A 177 5.66 -0.45 15.33
N VAL A 178 5.14 0.07 14.22
CA VAL A 178 5.09 1.51 13.94
C VAL A 178 3.66 1.95 13.65
N VAL A 179 3.20 2.99 14.37
CA VAL A 179 2.03 3.77 13.99
C VAL A 179 2.49 4.84 13.00
N VAL A 180 1.92 4.84 11.81
CA VAL A 180 2.23 5.81 10.76
C VAL A 180 1.10 6.83 10.65
N ARG A 181 1.41 8.10 10.49
CA ARG A 181 0.47 9.16 10.14
C ARG A 181 1.02 9.99 9.01
N ALA A 182 0.12 10.41 8.13
CA ALA A 182 0.45 11.17 6.94
C ALA A 182 -0.24 12.54 6.95
N ALA A 183 0.41 13.54 6.37
CA ALA A 183 -0.17 14.86 6.12
C ALA A 183 0.24 15.39 4.73
N ARG A 184 -0.50 16.37 4.24
CA ARG A 184 -0.14 17.17 3.06
C ARG A 184 0.30 18.55 3.52
N HIS A 185 1.37 19.10 2.94
CA HIS A 185 1.65 20.52 3.07
C HIS A 185 0.44 21.32 2.56
N PRO A 186 0.02 22.41 3.25
CA PRO A 186 0.68 23.09 4.36
C PRO A 186 0.24 22.65 5.76
N ALA A 187 -0.55 21.58 5.88
CA ALA A 187 -0.99 21.07 7.18
C ALA A 187 0.22 20.78 8.11
N PRO A 188 0.03 20.92 9.44
CA PRO A 188 1.08 20.60 10.41
C PRO A 188 1.45 19.12 10.33
N ASP A 189 2.63 18.79 10.88
CA ASP A 189 3.02 17.39 11.01
C ASP A 189 2.01 16.66 11.92
N PRO A 190 1.68 15.40 11.59
CA PRO A 190 0.85 14.60 12.47
C PRO A 190 1.49 14.37 13.84
N GLU A 191 0.65 14.40 14.87
CA GLU A 191 1.02 14.03 16.24
C GLU A 191 0.72 12.55 16.52
N PRO A 192 1.37 11.93 17.53
CA PRO A 192 1.00 10.61 18.00
C PRO A 192 -0.49 10.52 18.36
N PRO A 193 -1.17 9.40 18.05
CA PRO A 193 -2.60 9.30 18.30
C PRO A 193 -2.91 9.27 19.80
N ALA A 194 -4.00 9.95 20.20
CA ALA A 194 -4.41 10.04 21.60
C ALA A 194 -4.69 8.67 22.25
N ASN A 195 -5.04 7.65 21.47
CA ASN A 195 -5.30 6.29 21.95
C ASN A 195 -4.04 5.39 21.95
N TRP A 196 -2.83 5.96 21.99
CA TRP A 196 -1.56 5.20 22.01
C TRP A 196 -1.53 4.04 23.01
N ALA A 197 -2.00 4.27 24.24
CA ALA A 197 -2.03 3.23 25.27
C ALA A 197 -2.90 2.02 24.88
N GLN A 198 -4.02 2.26 24.19
CA GLN A 198 -4.89 1.18 23.70
C GLN A 198 -4.24 0.41 22.55
N ILE A 199 -3.56 1.11 21.63
CA ILE A 199 -2.79 0.48 20.56
C ILE A 199 -1.71 -0.41 21.17
N ALA A 200 -0.90 0.13 22.09
CA ALA A 200 0.16 -0.61 22.76
C ALA A 200 -0.38 -1.85 23.52
N GLN A 201 -1.50 -1.71 24.23
CA GLN A 201 -2.17 -2.83 24.90
C GLN A 201 -2.61 -3.91 23.90
N SER A 202 -3.15 -3.51 22.74
CA SER A 202 -3.56 -4.43 21.68
C SER A 202 -2.36 -5.19 21.09
N CYS A 203 -1.19 -4.57 21.03
CA CYS A 203 0.05 -5.17 20.51
C CYS A 203 0.83 -5.97 21.55
N ALA A 204 0.52 -5.85 22.84
CA ALA A 204 1.33 -6.37 23.95
C ALA A 204 1.59 -7.89 23.91
N HIS A 205 0.72 -8.64 23.22
CA HIS A 205 0.87 -10.08 22.99
C HIS A 205 1.94 -10.43 21.95
N LEU A 206 2.27 -9.50 21.03
CA LEU A 206 3.32 -9.65 20.01
C LEU A 206 4.58 -8.87 20.37
N SER A 207 4.43 -7.66 20.91
CA SER A 207 5.53 -6.74 21.14
C SER A 207 5.18 -5.70 22.20
N LYS A 208 6.21 -5.28 22.96
CA LYS A 208 6.13 -4.17 23.91
C LYS A 208 6.77 -2.88 23.39
N THR A 209 7.31 -2.90 22.17
CA THR A 209 8.06 -1.78 21.59
C THR A 209 7.29 -1.20 20.41
N GLY A 210 6.76 0.00 20.62
CA GLY A 210 6.06 0.78 19.61
C GLY A 210 6.79 2.04 19.22
N HIS A 211 6.66 2.41 17.96
CA HIS A 211 7.24 3.60 17.35
C HIS A 211 6.15 4.46 16.70
N PHE A 212 6.43 5.75 16.55
CA PHE A 212 5.57 6.66 15.83
C PHE A 212 6.31 7.26 14.64
N ALA A 213 5.66 7.28 13.48
CA ALA A 213 6.16 7.93 12.29
C ALA A 213 5.16 8.97 11.79
N ALA A 214 5.65 10.20 11.60
CA ALA A 214 4.92 11.28 10.95
C ALA A 214 5.61 11.59 9.62
N VAL A 215 4.86 11.50 8.53
CA VAL A 215 5.33 11.83 7.18
C VAL A 215 4.43 12.91 6.59
N ARG A 216 5.03 14.01 6.15
CA ARG A 216 4.33 15.07 5.44
C ARG A 216 4.84 15.17 4.02
N PHE A 217 3.93 15.12 3.06
CA PHE A 217 4.26 15.23 1.64
C PHE A 217 3.89 16.60 1.07
N ALA A 218 4.61 17.02 0.04
CA ALA A 218 4.31 18.20 -0.75
C ALA A 218 4.54 17.90 -2.24
N SER A 219 3.91 18.71 -3.10
CA SER A 219 4.30 18.75 -4.50
C SER A 219 5.73 19.28 -4.62
N PRO A 220 6.57 18.75 -5.54
CA PRO A 220 7.90 19.30 -5.81
C PRO A 220 7.87 20.76 -6.29
N ASP A 221 6.78 21.17 -6.91
CA ASP A 221 6.60 22.51 -7.47
C ASP A 221 5.91 23.48 -6.49
N ASP A 222 5.68 23.06 -5.24
CA ASP A 222 5.01 23.86 -4.23
C ASP A 222 5.83 25.14 -3.90
N PRO A 223 5.19 26.31 -3.76
CA PRO A 223 5.89 27.55 -3.41
C PRO A 223 6.43 27.56 -1.96
N PHE A 224 5.97 26.66 -1.10
CA PHE A 224 6.29 26.58 0.33
C PHE A 224 6.07 27.90 1.07
N ASP A 225 4.98 28.59 0.72
CA ASP A 225 4.58 29.82 1.40
C ASP A 225 4.37 29.54 2.91
N PRO A 226 4.95 30.34 3.83
CA PRO A 226 4.83 30.10 5.27
C PRO A 226 3.39 30.13 5.80
N GLU A 227 2.50 30.86 5.13
CA GLU A 227 1.06 30.94 5.46
C GLU A 227 0.23 29.88 4.70
N GLY A 228 0.88 29.09 3.84
CA GLY A 228 0.27 28.02 3.05
C GLY A 228 -0.44 28.49 1.78
N HIS A 229 -0.28 29.76 1.41
CA HIS A 229 -0.91 30.30 0.21
C HIS A 229 -0.35 29.65 -1.06
N GLY A 230 -1.24 29.18 -1.94
CA GLY A 230 -0.85 28.56 -3.20
C GLY A 230 -0.25 27.16 -3.07
N ALA A 231 -0.43 26.49 -1.93
CA ALA A 231 -0.03 25.10 -1.76
C ALA A 231 -0.63 24.22 -2.86
N ILE A 232 0.21 23.37 -3.46
CA ILE A 232 -0.17 22.58 -4.62
C ILE A 232 -0.66 21.20 -4.14
N PRO A 233 -1.87 20.76 -4.55
CA PRO A 233 -2.36 19.44 -4.21
C PRO A 233 -1.44 18.31 -4.71
N LEU A 234 -1.50 17.16 -4.04
CA LEU A 234 -0.81 15.96 -4.50
C LEU A 234 -1.64 15.31 -5.59
N TRP A 235 -1.14 15.37 -6.82
CA TRP A 235 -1.80 14.79 -7.98
C TRP A 235 -1.30 13.37 -8.21
N ARG A 236 -2.22 12.44 -8.43
CA ARG A 236 -1.89 11.05 -8.73
C ARG A 236 -1.00 10.96 -9.96
N GLY A 237 0.00 10.09 -9.91
CA GLY A 237 0.97 9.88 -10.98
C GLY A 237 1.97 11.02 -11.16
N HIS A 238 1.90 12.07 -10.35
CA HIS A 238 2.92 13.11 -10.29
C HIS A 238 3.90 12.82 -9.15
N ALA A 239 5.08 13.40 -9.24
CA ALA A 239 6.06 13.28 -8.18
C ALA A 239 5.55 13.95 -6.89
N MET A 240 5.97 13.40 -5.74
CA MET A 240 5.78 14.00 -4.42
C MET A 240 7.10 13.94 -3.65
N ILE A 241 7.30 14.89 -2.74
CA ILE A 241 8.48 14.93 -1.88
C ILE A 241 8.11 14.82 -0.41
N PRO A 242 8.88 14.08 0.40
CA PRO A 242 8.81 14.22 1.85
C PRO A 242 9.25 15.65 2.22
N ASN A 243 8.30 16.46 2.68
CA ASN A 243 8.54 17.79 3.23
C ASN A 243 8.87 17.70 4.73
N ASN A 244 8.42 16.63 5.41
CA ASN A 244 8.94 16.26 6.71
C ASN A 244 8.85 14.75 6.91
N PHE A 245 9.83 14.18 7.60
CA PHE A 245 9.83 12.78 8.02
C PHE A 245 10.40 12.68 9.43
N LYS A 246 9.59 12.19 10.36
CA LYS A 246 9.98 11.95 11.74
C LYS A 246 9.64 10.50 12.09
N LEU A 247 10.66 9.68 12.37
CA LEU A 247 10.49 8.37 12.97
C LEU A 247 11.04 8.42 14.41
N VAL A 248 10.15 8.32 15.38
CA VAL A 248 10.48 8.37 16.81
C VAL A 248 10.66 6.94 17.32
N GLN A 249 11.91 6.57 17.59
CA GLN A 249 12.28 5.28 18.16
C GLN A 249 12.65 5.42 19.65
N PRO A 250 12.11 4.59 20.57
CA PRO A 250 12.50 4.62 21.97
C PRO A 250 14.02 4.46 22.13
N GLY A 251 14.67 5.47 22.72
CA GLY A 251 16.10 5.45 23.02
C GLY A 251 17.05 5.76 21.85
N ARG A 252 16.55 6.22 20.68
CA ARG A 252 17.40 6.73 19.59
C ARG A 252 16.96 8.13 19.14
N PRO A 253 17.90 9.02 18.76
CA PRO A 253 17.56 10.35 18.26
C PRO A 253 16.81 10.30 16.92
N VAL A 254 15.92 11.27 16.70
CA VAL A 254 15.09 11.39 15.49
C VAL A 254 15.97 11.83 14.30
N GLY A 255 15.97 11.04 13.22
CA GLY A 255 16.62 11.42 11.97
C GLY A 255 15.65 12.06 10.98
N LEU A 256 15.89 13.31 10.58
CA LEU A 256 15.20 13.98 9.47
C LEU A 256 15.83 13.55 8.13
N LEU A 257 15.02 13.40 7.07
CA LEU A 257 15.55 13.29 5.71
C LEU A 257 14.71 14.08 4.70
N GLY A 258 15.41 14.79 3.80
CA GLY A 258 14.85 15.46 2.63
C GLY A 258 15.39 14.84 1.34
N ARG A 259 14.95 13.62 1.00
CA ARG A 259 15.18 13.03 -0.34
C ARG A 259 13.91 12.45 -0.93
N LEU A 260 13.77 12.69 -2.24
CA LEU A 260 12.75 12.19 -3.15
C LEU A 260 12.69 10.65 -3.17
N MET A 261 11.50 10.07 -2.95
CA MET A 261 11.28 8.62 -2.90
C MET A 261 11.43 7.98 -4.30
N PRO A 262 12.17 6.88 -4.47
CA PRO A 262 12.53 6.35 -5.79
C PRO A 262 11.41 5.61 -6.54
N GLY A 263 10.30 5.21 -5.88
CA GLY A 263 9.20 4.45 -6.51
C GLY A 263 8.19 5.28 -7.30
N TRP A 264 8.23 6.60 -7.21
CA TRP A 264 7.28 7.53 -7.85
C TRP A 264 7.94 8.41 -8.91
N ARG A 265 9.10 7.98 -9.41
CA ARG A 265 9.83 8.66 -10.49
C ARG A 265 9.52 8.00 -11.84
N ARG A 266 8.89 8.83 -12.69
CA ARG A 266 8.63 8.69 -14.13
C ARG A 266 7.30 8.05 -14.49
#